data_AF-A0A8H4QR07-F1
#
_entry.id   AF-A0A8H4QR07-F1
#
_cell.length_a   1.000
_cell.length_b   1.000
_cell.length_c   1.000
_cell.angle_alpha   90.00
_cell.angle_beta   90.00
_cell.angle_gamma   90.00
#
_symmetry.space_group_name_H-M   'P 1'
#
loop_
_entity.id
_entity.type
_entity.pdbx_description
1 polymer ?
#
loop_
_entity_poly.entity_id
_entity_poly.type
_entity_poly.pdbx_seq_one_letter_code
_entity_poly.pdbx_strand_id
1 'polypeptide(L)'
;MSSQPLAAHLTKHIPLLHYPFAGSLFALSQLSNGHSNGTALWLGGQCLAMYLAQMHAKFRPSHLTRLPRVIELGSGIGLTALSLSSLGWDVLATDIPHVITSVLEKNIKNEGIRVTGIDWSRRLGRLRISCDVFPASWGVGRPSRHLAIAKLVP
;
A
#
# COMPACT_ATOMS: atom_id res chain seq x y z
N MET A 1 13.47 18.69 -10.18
CA MET A 1 12.06 19.15 -10.01
C MET A 1 11.18 17.91 -9.95
N SER A 2 10.54 17.63 -8.82
CA SER A 2 9.59 16.51 -8.73
C SER A 2 8.35 16.87 -9.54
N SER A 3 8.09 16.19 -10.66
CA SER A 3 6.82 16.32 -11.38
C SER A 3 5.67 15.96 -10.44
N GLN A 4 4.65 16.79 -10.33
CA GLN A 4 3.49 16.43 -9.52
C GLN A 4 2.74 15.25 -10.15
N PRO A 5 2.20 14.32 -9.34
CA PRO A 5 1.41 13.22 -9.87
C PRO A 5 0.13 13.75 -10.53
N LEU A 6 -0.19 13.23 -11.72
CA LEU A 6 -1.44 13.54 -12.41
C LEU A 6 -2.66 13.07 -11.59
N ALA A 7 -3.78 13.78 -11.72
CA ALA A 7 -5.02 13.39 -11.06
C ALA A 7 -5.51 12.01 -11.55
N ALA A 8 -5.99 11.15 -10.64
CA ALA A 8 -6.33 9.75 -10.92
C ALA A 8 -7.31 9.54 -12.10
N HIS A 9 -8.23 10.49 -12.35
CA HIS A 9 -9.17 10.40 -13.46
C HIS A 9 -8.49 10.59 -14.83
N LEU A 10 -7.37 11.32 -14.87
CA LEU A 10 -6.58 11.55 -16.09
C LEU A 10 -5.61 10.40 -16.37
N THR A 11 -5.44 9.45 -15.45
CA THR A 11 -4.43 8.40 -15.56
C THR A 11 -5.00 7.04 -15.94
N LYS A 12 -6.32 6.91 -16.11
CA LYS A 12 -7.00 5.62 -16.29
C LYS A 12 -6.53 4.85 -17.53
N HIS A 13 -6.20 5.55 -18.60
CA HIS A 13 -5.73 4.97 -19.86
C HIS A 13 -4.23 4.62 -19.86
N ILE A 14 -3.50 4.98 -18.80
CA ILE A 14 -2.05 4.80 -18.75
C ILE A 14 -1.75 3.45 -18.06
N PRO A 15 -1.15 2.46 -18.76
CA PRO A 15 -0.97 1.11 -18.22
C PRO A 15 0.11 1.01 -17.14
N LEU A 16 1.08 1.93 -17.12
CA LEU A 16 2.13 2.01 -16.12
C LEU A 16 2.31 3.46 -15.65
N LEU A 17 2.04 3.72 -14.38
CA LEU A 17 2.22 5.03 -13.76
C LEU A 17 3.53 5.10 -13.00
N HIS A 18 4.33 6.11 -13.31
CA HIS A 18 5.43 6.53 -12.45
C HIS A 18 4.90 7.57 -11.46
N TYR A 19 4.72 7.17 -10.21
CA TYR A 19 4.08 7.95 -9.17
C TYR A 19 5.11 8.40 -8.12
N PRO A 20 5.52 9.68 -8.12
CA PRO A 20 6.42 10.20 -7.11
C PRO A 20 5.69 10.36 -5.76
N PHE A 21 6.29 9.86 -4.68
CA PHE A 21 5.74 9.90 -3.34
C PHE A 21 6.83 10.02 -2.27
N ALA A 22 6.86 11.12 -1.52
CA ALA A 22 7.74 11.30 -0.34
C ALA A 22 9.22 10.91 -0.55
N GLY A 23 9.79 11.19 -1.74
CA GLY A 23 11.17 10.83 -2.08
C GLY A 23 11.35 9.43 -2.70
N SER A 24 10.28 8.66 -2.81
CA SER A 24 10.19 7.40 -3.56
C SER A 24 9.52 7.62 -4.92
N LEU A 25 9.75 6.71 -5.86
CA LEU A 25 9.08 6.70 -7.16
C LEU A 25 8.50 5.31 -7.40
N PHE A 26 7.17 5.20 -7.44
CA PHE A 26 6.49 3.93 -7.62
C PHE A 26 6.11 3.70 -9.09
N ALA A 27 6.36 2.50 -9.62
CA ALA A 27 5.95 2.01 -10.92
C ALA A 27 4.67 1.15 -10.79
N LEU A 28 3.52 1.81 -10.87
CA LEU A 28 2.21 1.19 -10.65
C LEU A 28 1.57 0.77 -11.97
N SER A 29 1.47 -0.54 -12.20
CA SER A 29 0.68 -1.11 -13.30
C SER A 29 -0.82 -0.92 -13.01
N GLN A 30 -1.57 -0.59 -14.05
CA GLN A 30 -3.02 -0.47 -14.03
C GLN A 30 -3.66 -1.24 -15.19
N LEU A 31 -4.93 -1.61 -15.05
CA LEU A 31 -5.75 -2.15 -16.13
C LEU A 31 -7.05 -1.33 -16.27
N SER A 32 -7.42 -1.04 -17.52
CA SER A 32 -8.62 -0.29 -17.90
C SER A 32 -9.56 -1.11 -18.80
N ASN A 33 -9.60 -2.43 -18.60
CA ASN A 33 -10.35 -3.38 -19.43
C ASN A 33 -11.84 -3.53 -19.04
N GLY A 34 -12.33 -2.74 -18.07
CA GLY A 34 -13.73 -2.79 -17.61
C GLY A 34 -14.10 -4.00 -16.75
N HIS A 35 -13.17 -4.93 -16.47
CA HIS A 35 -13.47 -6.13 -15.67
C HIS A 35 -13.54 -5.86 -14.16
N SER A 36 -12.73 -4.93 -13.66
CA SER A 36 -12.71 -4.58 -12.24
C SER A 36 -12.34 -3.13 -12.04
N ASN A 37 -13.04 -2.48 -11.12
CA ASN A 37 -12.72 -1.13 -10.67
C ASN A 37 -11.47 -1.10 -9.79
N GLY A 38 -11.06 -2.23 -9.20
CA GLY A 38 -9.88 -2.32 -8.33
C GLY A 38 -8.54 -2.24 -9.06
N THR A 39 -8.51 -2.28 -10.39
CA THR A 39 -7.27 -2.37 -11.17
C THR A 39 -6.71 -1.03 -11.63
N ALA A 40 -7.30 0.09 -11.21
CA ALA A 40 -6.84 1.44 -11.56
C ALA A 40 -6.67 2.32 -10.32
N LEU A 41 -5.91 3.40 -10.47
CA LEU A 41 -5.71 4.41 -9.44
C LEU A 41 -7.01 5.19 -9.21
N TRP A 42 -7.37 5.37 -7.95
CA TRP A 42 -8.51 6.19 -7.54
C TRP A 42 -8.07 7.44 -6.80
N LEU A 43 -8.84 8.51 -6.94
CA LEU A 43 -8.58 9.79 -6.27
C LEU A 43 -8.48 9.60 -4.74
N GLY A 44 -9.37 8.79 -4.15
CA GLY A 44 -9.31 8.47 -2.73
C GLY A 44 -7.98 7.81 -2.32
N GLY A 45 -7.38 7.01 -3.21
CA GLY A 45 -6.04 6.44 -3.03
C GLY A 45 -4.95 7.50 -2.99
N GLN A 46 -4.99 8.47 -3.92
CA GLN A 46 -4.02 9.58 -3.97
C GLN A 46 -4.14 10.47 -2.74
N CYS A 47 -5.37 10.89 -2.40
CA CYS A 47 -5.63 11.75 -1.25
C CYS A 47 -5.20 11.08 0.05
N LEU A 48 -5.53 9.80 0.24
CA LEU A 48 -5.14 9.07 1.45
C LEU A 48 -3.62 8.91 1.55
N ALA A 49 -2.93 8.60 0.45
CA ALA A 49 -1.47 8.51 0.43
C ALA A 49 -0.82 9.82 0.91
N MET A 50 -1.26 10.95 0.36
CA MET A 50 -0.74 12.27 0.73
C MET A 50 -1.08 12.65 2.17
N TYR A 51 -2.32 12.38 2.62
CA TYR A 51 -2.71 12.59 4.00
C TYR A 51 -1.85 11.78 4.98
N LEU A 52 -1.61 10.50 4.68
CA LEU A 52 -0.75 9.64 5.48
C LEU A 52 0.69 10.15 5.49
N ALA A 53 1.23 10.62 4.35
CA ALA A 53 2.55 11.25 4.31
C ALA A 53 2.65 12.46 5.25
N GLN A 54 1.60 13.28 5.33
CA GLN A 54 1.59 14.46 6.20
C GLN A 54 1.41 14.09 7.69
N MET A 55 0.62 13.06 7.98
CA MET A 55 0.22 12.73 9.35
C MET A 55 1.01 11.58 9.98
N HIS A 56 1.86 10.87 9.24
CA HIS A 56 2.55 9.67 9.73
C HIS A 56 3.37 9.91 11.01
N ALA A 57 3.97 11.10 11.17
CA ALA A 57 4.72 11.44 12.38
C ALA A 57 3.83 11.50 13.64
N LYS A 58 2.55 11.90 13.49
CA LYS A 58 1.58 11.90 14.60
C LYS A 58 1.16 10.47 14.97
N PHE A 59 1.11 9.58 13.98
CA PHE A 59 0.72 8.18 14.18
C PHE A 59 1.89 7.26 14.57
N ARG A 60 3.12 7.76 14.55
CA ARG A 60 4.32 7.02 14.93
C ARG A 60 4.91 7.59 16.23
N PRO A 61 4.46 7.13 17.41
CA PRO A 61 5.07 7.49 18.69
C PRO A 61 6.57 7.19 18.68
N SER A 62 7.38 8.16 19.10
CA SER A 62 8.85 8.08 19.18
C SER A 62 9.35 6.94 20.07
N HIS A 63 8.52 6.46 21.00
CA HIS A 63 8.88 5.42 21.97
C HIS A 63 8.65 3.98 21.48
N LEU A 64 8.12 3.77 20.27
CA LEU A 64 7.90 2.42 19.76
C LEU A 64 9.22 1.78 19.29
N THR A 65 9.58 0.68 19.95
CA THR A 65 10.74 -0.16 19.57
C THR A 65 10.49 -1.01 18.32
N ARG A 66 9.22 -1.13 17.91
CA ARG A 66 8.75 -1.92 16.75
C ARG A 66 8.09 -1.01 15.72
N LEU A 67 8.14 -1.43 14.45
CA LEU A 67 7.44 -0.73 13.38
C LEU A 67 5.92 -0.78 13.61
N PRO A 68 5.19 0.33 13.37
CA PRO A 68 3.75 0.32 13.46
C PRO A 68 3.16 -0.61 12.39
N ARG A 69 2.14 -1.37 12.76
CA ARG A 69 1.49 -2.36 11.89
C ARG A 69 0.20 -1.82 11.31
N VAL A 70 -0.02 -2.08 10.03
CA VAL A 70 -1.22 -1.65 9.30
C VAL A 70 -1.73 -2.75 8.40
N ILE A 71 -3.05 -2.84 8.29
CA ILE A 71 -3.73 -3.65 7.29
C ILE A 71 -4.50 -2.70 6.37
N GLU A 72 -4.31 -2.86 5.06
CA GLU A 72 -5.09 -2.17 4.03
C GLU A 72 -6.12 -3.11 3.42
N LEU A 73 -7.39 -2.72 3.50
CA LEU A 73 -8.52 -3.40 2.88
C LEU A 73 -8.86 -2.72 1.56
N GLY A 74 -8.90 -3.49 0.46
CA GLY A 74 -9.16 -2.95 -0.87
C GLY A 74 -7.97 -2.14 -1.40
N SER A 75 -6.81 -2.79 -1.47
CA SER A 75 -5.53 -2.15 -1.83
C SER A 75 -5.49 -1.67 -3.28
N GLY A 76 -6.29 -2.25 -4.16
CA GLY A 76 -6.32 -1.95 -5.59
C GLY A 76 -4.95 -2.15 -6.23
N ILE A 77 -4.44 -1.11 -6.87
CA ILE A 77 -3.09 -1.10 -7.44
C ILE A 77 -1.96 -0.97 -6.38
N GLY A 78 -2.30 -0.77 -5.10
CA GLY A 78 -1.35 -0.81 -3.98
C GLY A 78 -0.73 0.53 -3.58
N LEU A 79 -1.20 1.68 -4.10
CA LEU A 79 -0.56 2.98 -3.86
C LEU A 79 -0.35 3.28 -2.37
N THR A 80 -1.39 3.19 -1.53
CA THR A 80 -1.22 3.55 -0.11
C THR A 80 -0.47 2.50 0.69
N ALA A 81 -0.56 1.22 0.31
CA ALA A 81 0.19 0.15 0.94
C ALA A 81 1.69 0.38 0.73
N LEU A 82 2.08 0.72 -0.51
CA LEU A 82 3.43 1.12 -0.87
C LEU A 82 3.85 2.40 -0.17
N SER A 83 2.97 3.42 -0.13
CA SER A 83 3.22 4.66 0.61
C SER A 83 3.52 4.39 2.09
N LEU A 84 2.68 3.64 2.80
CA LEU A 84 2.88 3.32 4.21
C LEU A 84 4.15 2.49 4.43
N SER A 85 4.41 1.52 3.55
CA SER A 85 5.63 0.72 3.62
C SER A 85 6.88 1.58 3.44
N SER A 86 6.87 2.53 2.48
CA SER A 86 7.96 3.50 2.27
C SER A 86 8.16 4.45 3.45
N LEU A 87 7.10 4.72 4.22
CA LEU A 87 7.15 5.49 5.47
C LEU A 87 7.59 4.65 6.69
N GLY A 88 7.94 3.38 6.49
CA GLY A 88 8.49 2.49 7.51
C GLY A 88 7.44 1.71 8.31
N TRP A 89 6.24 1.51 7.77
CA TRP A 89 5.21 0.68 8.40
C TRP A 89 5.33 -0.80 7.98
N ASP A 90 4.90 -1.72 8.85
CA ASP A 90 4.68 -3.13 8.50
C ASP A 90 3.24 -3.29 8.01
N VAL A 91 3.10 -3.50 6.70
CA VAL A 91 1.85 -3.40 5.95
C VAL A 91 1.39 -4.77 5.48
N LEU A 92 0.11 -5.07 5.67
CA LEU A 92 -0.60 -6.14 4.99
C LEU A 92 -1.59 -5.54 4.00
N ALA A 93 -1.26 -5.60 2.72
CA ALA A 93 -2.14 -5.23 1.63
C ALA A 93 -3.11 -6.38 1.33
N THR A 94 -4.41 -6.09 1.28
CA THR A 94 -5.44 -7.08 0.95
C THR A 94 -6.37 -6.58 -0.13
N ASP A 95 -6.85 -7.50 -0.96
CA ASP A 95 -7.87 -7.27 -1.99
C ASP A 95 -8.49 -8.62 -2.43
N ILE A 96 -9.47 -8.57 -3.34
CA ILE A 96 -10.04 -9.78 -3.95
C ILE A 96 -8.99 -10.47 -4.85
N PRO A 97 -9.07 -11.81 -5.03
CA PRO A 97 -8.07 -12.59 -5.77
C PRO A 97 -7.75 -12.01 -7.16
N HIS A 98 -8.77 -11.58 -7.91
CA HIS A 98 -8.58 -11.02 -9.24
C HIS A 98 -7.70 -9.77 -9.24
N VAL A 99 -7.91 -8.83 -8.30
CA VAL A 99 -7.10 -7.60 -8.20
C VAL A 99 -5.68 -7.94 -7.76
N ILE A 100 -5.53 -8.90 -6.84
CA ILE A 100 -4.23 -9.39 -6.39
C ILE A 100 -3.39 -9.89 -7.57
N THR A 101 -3.91 -10.86 -8.32
CA THR A 101 -3.17 -11.53 -9.39
C THR A 101 -2.97 -10.65 -10.62
N SER A 102 -3.87 -9.70 -10.87
CA SER A 102 -3.82 -8.86 -12.08
C SER A 102 -2.90 -7.64 -11.95
N VAL A 103 -2.85 -6.98 -10.78
CA VAL A 103 -2.09 -5.73 -10.61
C VAL A 103 -1.29 -5.66 -9.30
N LEU A 104 -1.88 -6.00 -8.15
CA LEU A 104 -1.31 -5.67 -6.85
C LEU A 104 0.01 -6.42 -6.60
N GLU A 105 0.04 -7.71 -6.90
CA GLU A 105 1.22 -8.54 -6.69
C GLU A 105 2.40 -8.08 -7.55
N LYS A 106 2.14 -7.77 -8.81
CA LYS A 106 3.14 -7.22 -9.73
C LYS A 106 3.69 -5.89 -9.22
N ASN A 107 2.82 -4.98 -8.79
CA ASN A 107 3.23 -3.65 -8.33
C ASN A 107 4.10 -3.76 -7.08
N ILE A 108 3.75 -4.62 -6.12
CA ILE A 108 4.55 -4.81 -4.91
C ILE A 108 5.89 -5.48 -5.19
N LYS A 109 5.94 -6.47 -6.11
CA LYS A 109 7.19 -7.10 -6.53
C LYS A 109 8.13 -6.12 -7.23
N ASN A 110 7.59 -5.22 -8.05
CA ASN A 110 8.37 -4.26 -8.84
C ASN A 110 9.05 -3.19 -7.98
N GLU A 111 8.48 -2.81 -6.85
CA GLU A 111 9.03 -1.78 -5.96
C GLU A 111 10.28 -2.23 -5.17
N GLY A 112 10.74 -3.48 -5.34
CA GLY A 112 11.93 -3.97 -4.65
C GLY A 112 11.80 -3.99 -3.12
N ILE A 113 10.60 -3.72 -2.59
CA ILE A 113 10.25 -3.95 -1.19
C ILE A 113 10.28 -5.46 -1.03
N ARG A 114 11.41 -5.98 -0.53
CA ARG A 114 11.67 -7.41 -0.34
C ARG A 114 10.45 -8.03 0.32
N VAL A 115 9.64 -8.74 -0.46
CA VAL A 115 8.66 -9.72 0.02
C VAL A 115 9.49 -10.84 0.62
N THR A 116 9.96 -10.65 1.85
CA THR A 116 10.69 -11.70 2.54
C THR A 116 9.68 -12.72 3.04
N GLY A 117 9.70 -13.89 2.41
CA GLY A 117 9.64 -15.11 3.20
C GLY A 117 10.68 -14.98 4.32
N ILE A 118 10.18 -14.81 5.54
CA ILE A 118 10.87 -14.96 6.82
C ILE A 118 12.38 -14.62 6.79
N ASP A 119 12.73 -13.33 6.77
CA ASP A 119 14.06 -12.86 7.20
C ASP A 119 13.88 -11.63 8.10
N TRP A 120 14.53 -11.67 9.27
CA TRP A 120 14.36 -10.77 10.41
C TRP A 120 15.44 -9.67 10.49
N SER A 121 16.37 -9.57 9.53
CA SER A 121 17.64 -8.86 9.76
C SER A 121 17.74 -7.39 9.27
N ARG A 122 16.75 -6.79 8.58
CA ARG A 122 16.82 -5.38 8.15
C ARG A 122 15.53 -4.58 8.45
N ARG A 123 15.67 -3.43 9.15
CA ARG A 123 14.62 -2.51 9.65
C ARG A 123 13.95 -1.65 8.56
N LEU A 124 13.59 -2.23 7.41
CA LEU A 124 12.65 -1.60 6.48
C LEU A 124 11.26 -2.23 6.69
N GLY A 125 10.19 -1.45 6.50
CA GLY A 125 8.82 -1.93 6.64
C GLY A 125 8.57 -3.20 5.83
N ARG A 126 7.93 -4.21 6.42
CA ARG A 126 7.57 -5.44 5.70
C ARG A 126 6.25 -5.21 4.97
N LEU A 127 6.17 -5.50 3.68
CA LEU A 127 4.93 -5.47 2.91
C LEU A 127 4.52 -6.90 2.54
N ARG A 128 3.30 -7.27 2.92
CA ARG A 128 2.71 -8.60 2.66
C ARG A 128 1.42 -8.43 1.88
N ILE A 129 1.06 -9.47 1.12
CA ILE A 129 -0.20 -9.53 0.36
C ILE A 129 -1.01 -10.71 0.87
N SER A 130 -2.32 -10.55 0.99
CA SER A 130 -3.24 -11.64 1.29
C SER A 130 -4.60 -11.39 0.64
N CYS A 131 -5.22 -12.43 0.09
CA CYS A 131 -6.65 -12.41 -0.25
C CYS A 131 -7.54 -12.62 0.99
N ASP A 132 -6.96 -13.17 2.05
CA ASP A 132 -7.66 -13.48 3.29
C ASP A 132 -7.34 -12.45 4.37
N VAL A 133 -8.38 -12.00 5.07
CA VAL A 133 -8.26 -11.17 6.28
C VAL A 133 -8.21 -12.09 7.51
N PHE A 134 -7.33 -13.09 7.53
CA PHE A 134 -7.13 -13.91 8.73
C PHE A 134 -5.91 -13.42 9.53
N PRO A 135 -6.11 -12.79 10.70
CA PRO A 135 -5.02 -12.31 11.54
C PRO A 135 -4.35 -13.44 12.34
N ALA A 136 -4.57 -14.72 12.01
CA ALA A 136 -4.05 -15.85 12.80
C ALA A 136 -2.51 -15.86 12.89
N SER A 137 -1.82 -15.39 11.84
CA SER A 137 -0.36 -15.21 11.84
C SER A 137 0.13 -13.92 12.52
N TRP A 138 -0.79 -13.08 13.02
CA TRP A 138 -0.49 -11.75 13.59
C TRP A 138 -0.44 -11.70 15.12
N GLY A 139 -0.69 -12.81 15.80
CA GLY A 139 -0.60 -12.92 17.26
C GLY A 139 -1.53 -11.92 17.95
N VAL A 140 -2.84 -12.13 17.84
CA VAL A 140 -3.92 -11.24 18.32
C VAL A 140 -3.99 -11.13 19.86
N GLY A 141 -3.02 -11.69 20.59
CA GLY A 141 -3.04 -11.78 22.06
C GLY A 141 -2.47 -10.58 22.85
N ARG A 142 -2.08 -9.46 22.21
CA ARG A 142 -1.58 -8.28 22.94
C ARG A 142 -2.09 -6.98 22.33
N PRO A 143 -2.44 -5.96 23.15
CA PRO A 143 -2.94 -4.67 22.68
C PRO A 143 -1.83 -3.89 21.99
N SER A 144 -1.52 -4.24 20.75
CA SER A 144 -0.76 -3.40 19.83
C SER A 144 -1.78 -2.51 19.13
N ARG A 145 -1.55 -1.21 19.08
CA ARG A 145 -2.38 -0.28 18.30
C ARG A 145 -2.19 -0.60 16.81
N HIS A 146 -3.07 -1.42 16.27
CA HIS A 146 -3.10 -1.72 14.83
C HIS A 146 -3.90 -0.63 14.15
N LEU A 147 -3.36 -0.06 13.07
CA LEU A 147 -4.13 0.80 12.20
C LEU A 147 -4.80 -0.08 11.14
N ALA A 148 -6.12 -0.08 11.05
CA ALA A 148 -6.82 -0.61 9.89
C ALA A 148 -7.19 0.55 9.00
N ILE A 149 -6.79 0.49 7.72
CA ILE A 149 -7.24 1.45 6.72
C ILE A 149 -8.09 0.74 5.68
N ALA A 150 -9.22 1.34 5.34
CA ALA A 150 -10.07 0.92 4.25
C ALA A 150 -10.41 2.16 3.43
N LYS A 151 -10.44 1.99 2.10
CA LYS A 151 -10.99 3.00 1.20
C LYS A 151 -12.31 2.48 0.70
N LEU A 152 -13.37 3.24 0.93
CA LEU A 152 -14.60 3.03 0.18
C LEU A 152 -14.36 3.56 -1.22
N VAL A 153 -14.27 2.65 -2.19
CA VAL A 153 -14.36 3.01 -3.61
C VAL A 153 -15.86 3.10 -3.93
N PRO A 154 -16.37 4.25 -4.37
CA PRO A 154 -17.77 4.37 -4.80
C PRO A 154 -18.05 3.53 -6.05
#